data_AF-A0A0W0XS28-F1
#
_entry.id   AF-A0A0W0XS28-F1
#
_cell.length_a   1.000
_cell.length_b   1.000
_cell.length_c   1.000
_cell.angle_alpha   90.00
_cell.angle_beta   90.00
_cell.angle_gamma   90.00
#
_symmetry.space_group_name_H-M   'P 1'
#
loop_
_entity.id
_entity.type
_entity.pdbx_description
1 polymer ?
#
loop_
_entity_poly.entity_id
_entity_poly.type
_entity_poly.pdbx_seq_one_letter_code
_entity_poly.pdbx_strand_id
1 'polypeptide(L)' 'MPIISGNRFQKKEKIKAEISSETFEKINAYCAWANIDDIGFFIEEAAGFVFNKDREWKKLKKQAKKRSETTSA' A
#
# COMPACT_ATOMS: atom_id res chain seq x y z
N MET A 1 -3.86 -7.25 32.93
CA MET A 1 -3.14 -7.39 31.65
C MET A 1 -3.99 -6.75 30.57
N PRO A 2 -3.48 -5.84 29.73
CA PRO A 2 -4.28 -5.35 28.62
C PRO A 2 -4.45 -6.47 27.58
N ILE A 3 -5.70 -6.76 27.24
CA ILE A 3 -6.08 -7.62 26.14
C ILE A 3 -5.75 -6.84 24.87
N ILE A 4 -4.82 -7.35 24.06
CA ILE A 4 -4.49 -6.79 22.74
C ILE A 4 -5.78 -6.85 21.91
N SER A 5 -6.43 -5.69 21.78
CA SER A 5 -7.63 -5.49 20.98
C SER A 5 -7.35 -5.98 19.57
N GLY A 6 -8.13 -6.97 19.13
CA GLY A 6 -7.89 -7.76 17.93
C GLY A 6 -7.52 -6.93 16.71
N ASN A 7 -6.63 -7.51 15.88
CA ASN A 7 -6.35 -7.05 14.53
C ASN A 7 -7.65 -6.58 13.89
N ARG A 8 -7.84 -5.27 13.78
CA ARG A 8 -8.91 -4.69 12.97
C ARG A 8 -8.61 -5.19 11.57
N PHE A 9 -9.32 -6.23 11.13
CA PHE A 9 -9.37 -6.67 9.75
C PHE A 9 -9.65 -5.41 8.93
N GLN A 10 -8.59 -4.84 8.35
CA GLN A 10 -8.72 -3.70 7.47
C GLN A 10 -9.54 -4.20 6.29
N LYS A 11 -10.51 -3.40 5.86
CA LYS A 11 -11.34 -3.75 4.71
C LYS A 11 -10.40 -3.90 3.50
N LYS A 12 -10.21 -5.14 3.04
CA LYS A 12 -9.45 -5.43 1.82
C LYS A 12 -10.36 -5.26 0.62
N GLU A 13 -9.89 -4.53 -0.39
CA GLU A 13 -10.57 -4.39 -1.67
C GLU A 13 -9.96 -5.36 -2.68
N LYS A 14 -10.80 -6.01 -3.50
CA LYS A 14 -10.31 -6.86 -4.59
C LYS A 14 -9.93 -5.99 -5.77
N ILE A 15 -8.72 -6.13 -6.26
CA ILE A 15 -8.25 -5.48 -7.48
C ILE A 15 -8.15 -6.49 -8.61
N LYS A 16 -8.57 -6.10 -9.82
CA LYS A 16 -8.26 -6.82 -11.05
C LYS A 16 -7.19 -6.01 -11.77
N ALA A 17 -6.00 -6.60 -11.93
CA ALA A 17 -4.86 -5.94 -12.54
C ALA A 17 -4.27 -6.84 -13.63
N GLU A 18 -3.84 -6.23 -14.72
CA GLU A 18 -3.06 -6.88 -15.78
C GLU A 18 -1.65 -6.30 -15.74
N ILE A 19 -0.65 -7.17 -15.65
CA ILE A 19 0.77 -6.82 -15.63
C ILE A 19 1.52 -7.71 -16.63
N SER A 20 2.72 -7.28 -17.04
CA SER A 20 3.54 -8.11 -17.92
C SER A 20 3.95 -9.42 -17.24
N SER A 21 4.07 -10.49 -18.03
CA SER A 21 4.51 -11.81 -17.54
C SER A 21 5.87 -11.72 -16.83
N GLU A 22 6.81 -10.96 -17.39
CA GLU A 22 8.13 -10.75 -16.78
C GLU A 22 8.03 -10.13 -15.37
N THR A 23 7.14 -9.15 -15.18
CA THR A 23 6.94 -8.52 -13.87
C THR A 23 6.31 -9.51 -12.91
N PHE A 24 5.30 -10.26 -13.35
CA PHE A 24 4.63 -11.27 -12.54
C PHE A 24 5.60 -12.36 -12.07
N GLU A 25 6.49 -12.84 -12.94
CA GLU A 25 7.52 -13.82 -12.60
C GLU A 25 8.49 -13.29 -11.55
N LYS A 26 8.96 -12.04 -11.69
CA LYS A 26 9.83 -11.40 -10.68
C LYS A 26 9.14 -11.26 -9.33
N ILE A 27 7.86 -10.88 -9.31
CA ILE A 27 7.06 -10.80 -8.08
C ILE A 27 6.99 -12.18 -7.41
N ASN A 28 6.63 -13.22 -8.17
CA ASN A 28 6.52 -14.57 -7.61
C ASN A 28 7.87 -15.10 -7.09
N ALA A 29 8.96 -14.89 -7.82
CA ALA A 29 10.30 -15.29 -7.38
C ALA A 29 10.71 -14.58 -6.08
N TYR A 30 10.43 -13.28 -5.98
CA TYR A 30 10.68 -12.52 -4.76
C TYR A 30 9.83 -13.01 -3.59
N CYS A 31 8.53 -13.21 -3.81
CA CYS A 31 7.62 -13.74 -2.80
C CYS A 31 8.07 -15.11 -2.29
N ALA A 32 8.51 -16.00 -3.19
CA ALA A 32 9.04 -17.31 -2.82
C ALA A 32 10.32 -17.21 -1.97
N TRP A 33 11.27 -16.35 -2.34
CA TRP A 33 12.49 -16.12 -1.55
C TRP A 33 12.20 -15.51 -0.17
N ALA A 34 11.25 -14.58 -0.09
CA ALA A 34 10.87 -13.89 1.14
C ALA A 34 9.83 -14.65 1.99
N ASN A 35 9.40 -15.85 1.56
CA ASN A 35 8.34 -16.64 2.20
C ASN A 35 7.03 -15.84 2.39
N ILE A 36 6.62 -15.15 1.31
CA ILE A 36 5.36 -14.39 1.21
C ILE A 36 4.38 -15.20 0.36
N ASP A 37 3.25 -15.60 0.96
CA ASP A 37 2.24 -16.42 0.27
C ASP A 37 1.11 -15.59 -0.38
N ASP A 38 1.03 -14.29 -0.06
CA ASP A 38 -0.01 -13.38 -0.56
C ASP A 38 0.60 -12.29 -1.44
N ILE A 39 0.35 -12.35 -2.75
CA ILE A 39 0.75 -11.30 -3.70
C ILE A 39 0.08 -9.96 -3.33
N GLY A 40 -1.12 -9.98 -2.75
CA GLY A 40 -1.78 -8.79 -2.23
C GLY A 40 -0.96 -8.09 -1.14
N PHE A 41 -0.34 -8.86 -0.24
CA PHE A 41 0.56 -8.32 0.77
C PHE A 41 1.79 -7.67 0.13
N PHE A 42 2.41 -8.32 -0.86
CA PHE A 42 3.52 -7.73 -1.61
C PHE A 42 3.11 -6.39 -2.26
N ILE A 43 1.94 -6.32 -2.89
CA ILE A 43 1.44 -5.10 -3.53
C ILE A 43 1.18 -3.99 -2.50
N GLU A 44 0.60 -4.32 -1.34
CA GLU A 44 0.37 -3.35 -0.25
C GLU A 44 1.69 -2.75 0.27
N GLU A 45 2.70 -3.58 0.54
CA GLU A 45 4.02 -3.12 0.99
C GLU A 45 4.75 -2.29 -0.08
N ALA A 46 4.70 -2.74 -1.33
CA ALA A 46 5.27 -2.00 -2.46
C ALA A 46 4.61 -0.63 -2.63
N ALA A 47 3.28 -0.56 -2.56
CA ALA A 47 2.54 0.70 -2.60
C ALA A 47 2.90 1.60 -1.42
N GLY A 48 3.00 1.03 -0.20
CA GLY A 48 3.47 1.72 0.99
C GLY A 48 4.85 2.35 0.81
N PHE A 49 5.80 1.61 0.21
CA PHE A 49 7.11 2.12 -0.13
C PHE A 49 7.04 3.28 -1.13
N VAL A 50 6.27 3.15 -2.20
CA VAL A 50 6.06 4.22 -3.19
C VAL A 50 5.51 5.47 -2.51
N PHE A 51 4.44 5.37 -1.73
CA PHE A 51 3.85 6.52 -1.02
C PHE A 51 4.84 7.18 -0.06
N ASN A 52 5.75 6.40 0.53
CA ASN A 52 6.76 6.88 1.46
C ASN A 52 8.01 7.44 0.77
N LYS A 53 8.24 7.21 -0.52
CA LYS A 53 9.43 7.70 -1.23
C LYS A 53 9.10 8.73 -2.29
N ASP A 54 7.91 8.69 -2.86
CA ASP A 54 7.47 9.64 -3.88
C ASP A 54 7.32 11.05 -3.30
N ARG A 55 8.18 11.96 -3.78
CA ARG A 55 8.23 13.35 -3.31
C ARG A 55 7.02 14.15 -3.81
N GLU A 56 6.56 13.89 -5.02
CA GLU A 56 5.41 14.59 -5.62
C GLU A 56 4.12 14.16 -4.94
N TRP A 57 3.94 12.86 -4.70
CA TRP A 57 2.83 12.34 -3.90
C TRP A 57 2.76 12.99 -2.52
N LYS A 58 3.90 13.11 -1.83
CA LYS A 58 3.99 13.79 -0.53
C LYS A 58 3.65 15.28 -0.62
N LYS A 59 4.08 15.98 -1.67
CA LYS A 59 3.73 17.39 -1.89
C LYS A 59 2.22 17.54 -2.10
N LEU A 60 1.62 16.71 -2.94
CA LEU A 60 0.19 16.70 -3.21
C LEU A 60 -0.61 16.49 -1.92
N LYS A 61 -0.24 15.50 -1.10
CA LYS A 61 -0.91 15.23 0.19
C LYS A 61 -0.84 16.42 1.15
N LYS A 62 0.30 17.14 1.20
CA LYS A 62 0.44 18.36 2.01
C LYS A 62 -0.45 19.50 1.50
N GLN A 63 -0.55 19.68 0.19
CA GLN A 63 -1.39 20.72 -0.41
C GLN A 63 -2.88 20.42 -0.25
N ALA A 64 -3.29 19.15 -0.42
CA ALA A 64 -4.66 18.71 -0.20
C ALA A 64 -5.11 18.96 1.25
N LYS A 65 -4.25 18.67 2.23
CA LYS A 65 -4.53 18.95 3.65
C LYS A 65 -4.73 20.46 3.92
N LYS A 66 -3.88 21.32 3.36
CA LYS A 66 -4.03 22.78 3.49
C LYS A 66 -5.34 23.29 2.86
N ARG A 67 -5.75 22.70 1.74
CA ARG A 67 -7.00 23.06 1.06
C ARG A 67 -8.24 22.66 1.86
N SER A 68 -8.24 21.48 2.49
CA SER A 68 -9.33 21.08 3.38
C SER A 68 -9.45 21.95 4.64
N GLU A 69 -8.34 22.46 5.16
CA GLU A 69 -8.33 23.34 6.35
C GLU A 69 -8.84 24.77 6.04
N THR A 70 -8.75 25.22 4.78
CA THR A 70 -9.17 26.58 4.38
C THR A 70 -10.64 26.67 3.97
N THR A 71 -11.28 25.54 3.62
CA THR A 71 -12.72 25.50 3.24
C THR A 71 -13.64 25.26 4.45
N SER A 72 -13.09 25.08 5.65
CA SER A 72 -13.84 24.89 6.89
C SER A 72 -13.73 26.07 7.87
N ALA A 73 -13.27 27.23 7.40
CA ALA A 73 -13.13 28.47 8.17
C ALA A 73 -13.99 29.58 7.58
#